data_AF-A0A970HWE1-F1
#
_entry.id   AF-A0A970HWE1-F1
#
_cell.length_a   1.000
_cell.length_b   1.000
_cell.length_c   1.000
_cell.angle_alpha   90.00
_cell.angle_beta   90.00
_cell.angle_gamma   90.00
#
_symmetry.space_group_name_H-M   'P 1'
#
loop_
_entity.id
_entity.type
_entity.pdbx_description
1 polymer ?
#
loop_
_entity_poly.entity_id
_entity_poly.type
_entity_poly.pdbx_seq_one_letter_code
_entity_poly.pdbx_strand_id
1 'polypeptide(L)'
;MAAPIELPSNIVLQGQGPVTILRVVDNADDSILTSVLVNDDPLSGNVDITIADLAIDGNKANQPPVGLKHGISLTFVENATIQRVVIHNMEQSGIALWDFCEEGLIEGCVIHDNDGSGMHLFSCFDMSVTGNQILRNGGDGILLLFGGSYTVVSNTILQNGSVGINITSESNSITGNTVEMNGSYGINLSAVQARNNTVSSNTVTRNGWYGIILSGGAHDNVVADNNIEQNGTDGANTYDNIFVVGGAEDNDIQGNVCRNGLTGQVRYGIAVDATAGDRNLVTNNDLLNSGVSGDLFIGNPTTITEAGNRLTFGSATGIAFRWMHSTDQAIAAGTNVLQWDTEIVDTAGVHSGAAETEYTVPINGIWHFLASIRIKELANSFSVSYRFRIKVNANTIVEQYVSGIFTTDNFPHSMVELVDYGAEEIGICEPWRRLFWVRLQVKGAELGRTLLVANAHYTWDGHDCIQTRGTGLRVDMAKRTLDTLERLRLPDEPVIFMGDLNESGAAIHTLRAGGLRDSVGTDGSPLQHTYPADPRTTAYRGIIDWQFHAGPIKVIESGPVDFFLDGVVPSDHKPVLVRYHM
;
A
#
# COMPACT_ATOMS: atom_id res chain seq x y z
N MET A 1 -22.67 22.90 36.21
CA MET A 1 -23.79 23.37 35.37
C MET A 1 -24.97 22.41 35.48
N ALA A 2 -26.19 22.93 35.36
CA ALA A 2 -27.45 22.20 35.59
C ALA A 2 -28.43 22.28 34.40
N ALA A 3 -28.00 22.89 33.29
CA ALA A 3 -28.69 22.96 32.01
C ALA A 3 -27.61 23.04 30.91
N PRO A 4 -27.93 22.69 29.65
CA PRO A 4 -27.00 22.78 28.52
C PRO A 4 -26.53 24.22 28.29
N ILE A 5 -25.40 24.38 27.59
CA ILE A 5 -25.05 25.64 26.95
C ILE A 5 -25.42 25.50 25.47
N GLU A 6 -26.39 26.29 25.04
CA GLU A 6 -26.86 26.40 23.66
C GLU A 6 -25.93 27.33 22.87
N LEU A 7 -25.51 26.87 21.69
CA LEU A 7 -24.51 27.51 20.82
C LEU A 7 -25.17 27.99 19.52
N PRO A 8 -25.35 29.31 19.33
CA PRO A 8 -25.85 29.86 18.08
C PRO A 8 -24.81 29.78 16.96
N SER A 9 -25.26 29.97 15.71
CA SER A 9 -24.36 30.12 14.57
C SER A 9 -23.37 31.28 14.76
N ASN A 10 -22.18 31.17 14.16
CA ASN A 10 -21.11 32.18 14.21
C ASN A 10 -20.58 32.46 15.64
N ILE A 11 -20.55 31.44 16.51
CA ILE A 11 -20.10 31.56 17.90
C ILE A 11 -18.72 30.93 18.14
N VAL A 12 -17.96 31.53 19.05
CA VAL A 12 -16.71 30.98 19.57
C VAL A 12 -16.81 30.84 21.08
N LEU A 13 -16.92 29.61 21.58
CA LEU A 13 -16.79 29.29 22.99
C LEU A 13 -15.35 28.85 23.27
N GLN A 14 -14.54 29.78 23.81
CA GLN A 14 -13.13 29.53 24.09
C GLN A 14 -12.79 29.69 25.57
N GLY A 15 -12.07 28.71 26.14
CA GLY A 15 -11.52 28.80 27.50
C GLY A 15 -10.11 29.39 27.55
N GLN A 16 -9.35 29.02 28.59
CA GLN A 16 -7.93 29.38 28.79
C GLN A 16 -7.05 28.12 28.87
N GLY A 17 -7.39 27.11 28.07
CA GLY A 17 -6.88 25.75 28.16
C GLY A 17 -7.72 24.87 29.11
N PRO A 18 -7.28 23.63 29.39
CA PRO A 18 -8.04 22.66 30.20
C PRO A 18 -8.25 23.06 31.67
N VAL A 19 -7.75 24.22 32.10
CA VAL A 19 -8.05 24.84 33.41
C VAL A 19 -9.42 25.52 33.43
N THR A 20 -10.02 25.82 32.27
CA THR A 20 -11.42 26.26 32.17
C THR A 20 -12.32 25.03 32.11
N ILE A 21 -12.97 24.68 33.23
CA ILE A 21 -13.74 23.43 33.37
C ILE A 21 -15.24 23.68 33.39
N LEU A 22 -15.97 23.11 32.43
CA LEU A 22 -17.43 22.99 32.40
C LEU A 22 -17.83 21.66 33.06
N ARG A 23 -18.04 21.70 34.38
CA ARG A 23 -18.39 20.50 35.18
C ARG A 23 -19.88 20.41 35.46
N VAL A 24 -20.48 19.23 35.27
CA VAL A 24 -21.89 18.93 35.60
C VAL A 24 -22.11 18.94 37.12
N VAL A 25 -23.23 19.48 37.61
CA VAL A 25 -23.56 19.47 39.06
C VAL A 25 -23.82 18.04 39.56
N ASP A 26 -23.67 17.79 40.85
CA ASP A 26 -24.06 16.52 41.44
C ASP A 26 -25.59 16.35 41.36
N ASN A 27 -26.08 15.15 41.02
CA ASN A 27 -27.50 14.84 40.83
C ASN A 27 -28.18 15.78 39.82
N ALA A 28 -27.61 15.96 38.63
CA ALA A 28 -28.25 16.74 37.58
C ALA A 28 -29.60 16.14 37.16
N ASP A 29 -30.53 17.00 36.74
CA ASP A 29 -31.83 16.57 36.21
C ASP A 29 -31.71 16.27 34.71
N ASP A 30 -31.72 14.99 34.36
CA ASP A 30 -31.55 14.50 32.99
C ASP A 30 -32.75 14.83 32.08
N SER A 31 -33.88 15.31 32.64
CA SER A 31 -34.96 15.90 31.85
C SER A 31 -34.66 17.32 31.37
N ILE A 32 -33.60 17.95 31.89
CA ILE A 32 -33.15 19.31 31.57
C ILE A 32 -31.77 19.26 30.89
N LEU A 33 -30.82 18.52 31.46
CA LEU A 33 -29.44 18.44 30.97
C LEU A 33 -29.22 17.13 30.19
N THR A 34 -29.52 17.15 28.89
CA THR A 34 -29.26 16.03 27.97
C THR A 34 -27.82 16.00 27.46
N SER A 35 -27.12 17.14 27.43
CA SER A 35 -25.71 17.26 27.02
C SER A 35 -25.11 18.55 27.55
N VAL A 36 -23.78 18.63 27.67
CA VAL A 36 -23.11 19.82 28.23
C VAL A 36 -23.09 20.99 27.24
N LEU A 37 -22.67 20.77 26.00
CA LEU A 37 -22.75 21.74 24.90
C LEU A 37 -23.67 21.21 23.79
N VAL A 38 -24.58 22.05 23.30
CA VAL A 38 -25.50 21.76 22.17
C VAL A 38 -25.60 22.97 21.24
N ASN A 39 -25.98 22.78 19.97
CA ASN A 39 -26.36 23.89 19.10
C ASN A 39 -27.81 24.36 19.38
N ASP A 40 -28.11 25.64 19.12
CA ASP A 40 -29.37 26.26 19.55
C ASP A 40 -30.58 26.00 18.62
N ASP A 41 -30.34 25.69 17.34
CA ASP A 41 -31.36 25.25 16.39
C ASP A 41 -31.04 23.86 15.82
N PRO A 42 -31.34 22.77 16.54
CA PRO A 42 -31.16 21.40 16.05
C PRO A 42 -32.26 20.95 15.06
N LEU A 43 -33.14 21.86 14.60
CA LEU A 43 -34.18 21.56 13.60
C LEU A 43 -33.86 22.14 12.21
N SER A 44 -33.35 23.37 12.17
CA SER A 44 -32.88 24.03 10.93
C SER A 44 -31.38 23.87 10.73
N GLY A 45 -30.64 23.61 11.80
CA GLY A 45 -29.19 23.58 11.83
C GLY A 45 -28.55 24.92 12.17
N ASN A 46 -27.24 24.87 12.38
CA ASN A 46 -26.39 26.02 12.66
C ASN A 46 -25.15 26.01 11.77
N VAL A 47 -24.43 27.14 11.69
CA VAL A 47 -23.20 27.26 10.90
C VAL A 47 -22.10 27.96 11.72
N ASP A 48 -20.84 27.63 11.47
CA ASP A 48 -19.68 28.31 12.06
C ASP A 48 -19.67 28.29 13.61
N ILE A 49 -19.70 27.09 14.21
CA ILE A 49 -19.59 26.91 15.66
C ILE A 49 -18.15 26.50 16.02
N THR A 50 -17.47 27.29 16.86
CA THR A 50 -16.14 26.94 17.40
C THR A 50 -16.20 26.69 18.90
N ILE A 51 -15.65 25.55 19.35
CA ILE A 51 -15.48 25.17 20.76
C ILE A 51 -14.00 24.87 20.98
N ALA A 52 -13.32 25.63 21.84
CA ALA A 52 -11.86 25.51 21.98
C ALA A 52 -11.31 25.73 23.39
N ASP A 53 -10.13 25.15 23.64
CA ASP A 53 -9.26 25.47 24.78
C ASP A 53 -9.96 25.38 26.16
N LEU A 54 -10.71 24.31 26.40
CA LEU A 54 -11.46 24.10 27.65
C LEU A 54 -11.55 22.60 28.02
N ALA A 55 -12.05 22.30 29.22
CA ALA A 55 -12.37 20.96 29.65
C ALA A 55 -13.87 20.82 29.98
N ILE A 56 -14.43 19.63 29.72
CA ILE A 56 -15.80 19.22 30.06
C ILE A 56 -15.70 18.00 30.97
N ASP A 57 -16.33 18.09 32.15
CA ASP A 57 -16.36 17.02 33.16
C ASP A 57 -17.82 16.63 33.46
N GLY A 58 -18.23 15.49 32.91
CA GLY A 58 -19.59 14.95 33.05
C GLY A 58 -19.94 14.51 34.47
N ASN A 59 -18.96 14.42 35.37
CA ASN A 59 -19.16 14.11 36.78
C ASN A 59 -19.97 12.81 37.03
N LYS A 60 -19.87 11.80 36.14
CA LYS A 60 -20.68 10.55 36.19
C LYS A 60 -20.75 9.88 37.56
N ALA A 61 -19.66 9.91 38.33
CA ALA A 61 -19.60 9.30 39.66
C ALA A 61 -20.58 9.91 40.70
N ASN A 62 -21.13 11.10 40.44
CA ASN A 62 -22.14 11.77 41.28
C ASN A 62 -23.45 12.03 40.53
N GLN A 63 -23.72 11.30 39.45
CA GLN A 63 -25.00 11.36 38.71
C GLN A 63 -25.94 10.21 39.11
N PRO A 64 -27.26 10.36 38.91
CA PRO A 64 -28.20 9.25 38.99
C PRO A 64 -27.99 8.31 37.79
N PRO A 65 -28.24 6.99 37.91
CA PRO A 65 -27.88 6.00 36.88
C PRO A 65 -28.86 5.99 35.70
N VAL A 66 -28.96 7.10 34.97
CA VAL A 66 -29.90 7.32 33.86
C VAL A 66 -29.22 7.66 32.53
N GLY A 67 -27.97 8.12 32.56
CA GLY A 67 -27.03 7.89 31.46
C GLY A 67 -27.38 8.54 30.12
N LEU A 68 -27.79 9.81 30.11
CA LEU A 68 -28.13 10.53 28.87
C LEU A 68 -27.08 11.56 28.41
N LYS A 69 -26.08 11.88 29.26
CA LYS A 69 -25.27 13.10 29.10
C LYS A 69 -24.05 12.90 28.19
N HIS A 70 -24.06 13.53 27.01
CA HIS A 70 -22.86 13.74 26.16
C HIS A 70 -22.09 15.02 26.55
N GLY A 71 -20.80 15.08 26.21
CA GLY A 71 -19.98 16.28 26.43
C GLY A 71 -20.32 17.38 25.43
N ILE A 72 -20.23 17.05 24.14
CA ILE A 72 -20.66 17.89 23.02
C ILE A 72 -21.66 17.09 22.19
N SER A 73 -22.84 17.66 21.90
CA SER A 73 -23.85 17.05 21.03
C SER A 73 -24.35 18.08 20.02
N LEU A 74 -23.95 17.96 18.75
CA LEU A 74 -24.37 18.88 17.67
C LEU A 74 -25.21 18.14 16.62
N THR A 75 -26.18 18.84 16.02
CA THR A 75 -27.08 18.30 14.99
C THR A 75 -27.29 19.34 13.89
N PHE A 76 -27.20 18.93 12.61
CA PHE A 76 -27.29 19.82 11.44
C PHE A 76 -26.30 21.00 11.49
N VAL A 77 -25.02 20.77 11.82
CA VAL A 77 -24.02 21.87 11.94
C VAL A 77 -22.97 21.86 10.84
N GLU A 78 -23.03 22.86 9.97
CA GLU A 78 -22.00 23.15 8.95
C GLU A 78 -20.80 23.87 9.61
N ASN A 79 -19.57 23.48 9.25
CA ASN A 79 -18.32 24.07 9.72
C ASN A 79 -18.20 24.15 11.26
N ALA A 80 -18.39 23.01 11.94
CA ALA A 80 -18.13 22.88 13.38
C ALA A 80 -16.63 22.64 13.66
N THR A 81 -15.98 23.54 14.41
CA THR A 81 -14.58 23.39 14.85
C THR A 81 -14.49 23.09 16.35
N ILE A 82 -13.98 21.92 16.72
CA ILE A 82 -13.75 21.49 18.10
C ILE A 82 -12.24 21.26 18.29
N GLN A 83 -11.57 22.13 19.06
CA GLN A 83 -10.10 22.17 19.07
C GLN A 83 -9.50 22.24 20.49
N ARG A 84 -8.56 21.34 20.81
CA ARG A 84 -7.87 21.30 22.12
C ARG A 84 -8.82 21.24 23.32
N VAL A 85 -9.93 20.51 23.17
CA VAL A 85 -10.92 20.28 24.23
C VAL A 85 -10.61 18.98 24.96
N VAL A 86 -10.70 18.98 26.29
CA VAL A 86 -10.63 17.76 27.11
C VAL A 86 -12.05 17.36 27.51
N ILE A 87 -12.47 16.11 27.29
CA ILE A 87 -13.84 15.67 27.60
C ILE A 87 -13.79 14.34 28.35
N HIS A 88 -14.29 14.33 29.58
CA HIS A 88 -14.21 13.16 30.45
C HIS A 88 -15.37 13.00 31.43
N ASN A 89 -15.48 11.80 32.01
CA ASN A 89 -16.51 11.43 32.98
C ASN A 89 -17.96 11.63 32.48
N MET A 90 -18.20 11.58 31.17
CA MET A 90 -19.55 11.56 30.62
C MET A 90 -20.18 10.16 30.80
N GLU A 91 -21.50 10.10 30.94
CA GLU A 91 -22.24 8.83 31.00
C GLU A 91 -22.62 8.30 29.61
N GLN A 92 -22.45 9.11 28.56
CA GLN A 92 -22.56 8.74 27.16
C GLN A 92 -21.28 9.15 26.44
N SER A 93 -21.34 9.41 25.12
CA SER A 93 -20.17 9.75 24.33
C SER A 93 -19.53 11.09 24.72
N GLY A 94 -18.22 11.22 24.51
CA GLY A 94 -17.51 12.49 24.69
C GLY A 94 -17.96 13.55 23.68
N ILE A 95 -17.82 13.24 22.39
CA ILE A 95 -18.40 14.02 21.28
C ILE A 95 -19.43 13.16 20.56
N ALA A 96 -20.59 13.74 20.30
CA ALA A 96 -21.62 13.20 19.43
C ALA A 96 -21.99 14.24 18.36
N LEU A 97 -21.87 13.87 17.09
CA LEU A 97 -22.37 14.64 15.96
C LEU A 97 -23.46 13.82 15.28
N TRP A 98 -24.56 14.47 14.95
CA TRP A 98 -25.76 13.86 14.41
C TRP A 98 -26.19 14.57 13.13
N ASP A 99 -26.74 13.81 12.19
CA ASP A 99 -27.55 14.26 11.05
C ASP A 99 -27.07 15.54 10.36
N PHE A 100 -26.28 15.38 9.29
CA PHE A 100 -25.77 16.47 8.45
C PHE A 100 -24.98 17.53 9.22
N CYS A 101 -24.09 17.10 10.14
CA CYS A 101 -22.93 17.92 10.47
C CYS A 101 -21.88 17.74 9.35
N GLU A 102 -21.39 18.85 8.79
CA GLU A 102 -20.60 18.85 7.54
C GLU A 102 -19.43 19.84 7.60
N GLU A 103 -18.37 19.59 6.82
CA GLU A 103 -17.17 20.43 6.65
C GLU A 103 -16.41 20.80 7.96
N GLY A 104 -16.63 20.09 9.06
CA GLY A 104 -16.08 20.43 10.37
C GLY A 104 -14.69 19.83 10.68
N LEU A 105 -14.06 20.34 11.74
CA LEU A 105 -12.74 19.93 12.23
C LEU A 105 -12.79 19.55 13.72
N ILE A 106 -12.28 18.38 14.06
CA ILE A 106 -12.05 17.93 15.44
C ILE A 106 -10.56 17.65 15.61
N GLU A 107 -9.83 18.51 16.32
CA GLU A 107 -8.36 18.46 16.37
C GLU A 107 -7.78 18.62 17.79
N GLY A 108 -6.78 17.78 18.11
CA GLY A 108 -5.98 17.90 19.32
C GLY A 108 -6.75 17.75 20.63
N CYS A 109 -7.95 17.17 20.58
CA CYS A 109 -8.80 16.93 21.74
C CYS A 109 -8.35 15.69 22.51
N VAL A 110 -8.69 15.62 23.80
CA VAL A 110 -8.40 14.48 24.68
C VAL A 110 -9.72 13.98 25.28
N ILE A 111 -10.21 12.86 24.79
CA ILE A 111 -11.56 12.34 25.09
C ILE A 111 -11.42 11.02 25.84
N HIS A 112 -11.72 11.01 27.13
CA HIS A 112 -11.34 9.88 27.98
C HIS A 112 -12.28 9.54 29.14
N ASP A 113 -12.26 8.28 29.57
CA ASP A 113 -12.99 7.78 30.74
C ASP A 113 -14.51 8.12 30.70
N ASN A 114 -15.11 8.14 29.51
CA ASN A 114 -16.56 8.28 29.29
C ASN A 114 -17.21 6.89 29.20
N ASP A 115 -18.47 6.72 29.58
CA ASP A 115 -19.13 5.39 29.55
C ASP A 115 -19.60 4.99 28.13
N GLY A 116 -19.89 5.96 27.26
CA GLY A 116 -20.19 5.74 25.84
C GLY A 116 -18.94 5.68 24.97
N SER A 117 -19.10 5.94 23.67
CA SER A 117 -17.97 6.04 22.72
C SER A 117 -17.14 7.31 22.95
N GLY A 118 -15.87 7.33 22.53
CA GLY A 118 -15.10 8.57 22.53
C GLY A 118 -15.74 9.62 21.61
N MET A 119 -15.87 9.26 20.33
CA MET A 119 -16.51 10.06 19.29
C MET A 119 -17.58 9.23 18.57
N HIS A 120 -18.76 9.81 18.38
CA HIS A 120 -19.84 9.23 17.59
C HIS A 120 -20.27 10.23 16.51
N LEU A 121 -20.06 9.89 15.25
CA LEU A 121 -20.47 10.68 14.09
C LEU A 121 -21.52 9.87 13.32
N PHE A 122 -22.77 10.30 13.42
CA PHE A 122 -23.93 9.65 12.82
C PHE A 122 -24.48 10.52 11.68
N SER A 123 -24.52 9.98 10.46
CA SER A 123 -25.01 10.65 9.25
C SER A 123 -24.39 12.03 9.00
N CYS A 124 -23.10 12.18 9.28
CA CYS A 124 -22.30 13.40 9.04
C CYS A 124 -21.39 13.22 7.80
N PHE A 125 -20.87 14.31 7.24
CA PHE A 125 -20.06 14.26 6.02
C PHE A 125 -18.83 15.18 6.09
N ASP A 126 -17.79 14.87 5.33
CA ASP A 126 -16.62 15.75 5.10
C ASP A 126 -15.91 16.28 6.38
N MET A 127 -16.03 15.55 7.49
CA MET A 127 -15.40 15.92 8.77
C MET A 127 -13.92 15.50 8.82
N SER A 128 -13.05 16.40 9.27
CA SER A 128 -11.66 16.08 9.63
C SER A 128 -11.55 15.76 11.13
N VAL A 129 -10.96 14.62 11.47
CA VAL A 129 -10.67 14.17 12.84
C VAL A 129 -9.17 13.93 12.95
N THR A 130 -8.42 14.88 13.48
CA THR A 130 -6.95 14.88 13.38
C THR A 130 -6.23 15.02 14.73
N GLY A 131 -5.24 14.16 15.01
CA GLY A 131 -4.33 14.34 16.15
C GLY A 131 -4.97 14.24 17.54
N ASN A 132 -6.14 13.62 17.68
CA ASN A 132 -6.86 13.48 18.95
C ASN A 132 -6.35 12.27 19.76
N GLN A 133 -6.55 12.32 21.08
CA GLN A 133 -6.30 11.21 22.01
C GLN A 133 -7.63 10.70 22.57
N ILE A 134 -7.97 9.43 22.29
CA ILE A 134 -9.27 8.84 22.58
C ILE A 134 -9.06 7.59 23.44
N LEU A 135 -9.24 7.73 24.75
CA LEU A 135 -8.63 6.85 25.74
C LEU A 135 -9.64 6.29 26.74
N ARG A 136 -9.71 4.97 26.93
CA ARG A 136 -10.51 4.35 28.03
C ARG A 136 -12.00 4.73 28.05
N ASN A 137 -12.60 4.97 26.90
CA ASN A 137 -14.06 5.14 26.81
C ASN A 137 -14.73 3.75 26.83
N GLY A 138 -15.93 3.62 27.38
CA GLY A 138 -16.61 2.33 27.57
C GLY A 138 -17.13 1.69 26.29
N GLY A 139 -17.46 2.51 25.29
CA GLY A 139 -17.86 2.09 23.95
C GLY A 139 -16.69 2.02 22.96
N ASP A 140 -16.97 2.39 21.71
CA ASP A 140 -15.96 2.47 20.65
C ASP A 140 -15.08 3.72 20.83
N GLY A 141 -13.86 3.73 20.30
CA GLY A 141 -13.03 4.94 20.25
C GLY A 141 -13.65 5.99 19.32
N ILE A 142 -13.73 5.66 18.03
CA ILE A 142 -14.40 6.46 17.01
C ILE A 142 -15.46 5.58 16.33
N LEU A 143 -16.70 6.07 16.25
CA LEU A 143 -17.84 5.41 15.63
C LEU A 143 -18.38 6.27 14.48
N LEU A 144 -18.27 5.78 13.24
CA LEU A 144 -18.61 6.46 11.99
C LEU A 144 -19.77 5.73 11.28
N LEU A 145 -21.00 6.18 11.49
CA LEU A 145 -22.22 5.51 11.02
C LEU A 145 -22.98 6.34 9.98
N PHE A 146 -23.42 5.71 8.89
CA PHE A 146 -24.36 6.24 7.88
C PHE A 146 -24.00 7.59 7.24
N GLY A 147 -22.74 8.02 7.36
CA GLY A 147 -22.16 9.22 6.73
C GLY A 147 -21.06 8.86 5.73
N GLY A 148 -20.14 9.80 5.48
CA GLY A 148 -18.97 9.52 4.63
C GLY A 148 -17.98 10.67 4.48
N SER A 149 -16.97 10.45 3.64
CA SER A 149 -15.88 11.41 3.33
C SER A 149 -15.05 11.87 4.56
N TYR A 150 -15.10 11.12 5.66
CA TYR A 150 -14.35 11.46 6.87
C TYR A 150 -12.84 11.32 6.65
N THR A 151 -12.07 12.30 7.11
CA THR A 151 -10.60 12.27 7.13
C THR A 151 -10.10 12.09 8.57
N VAL A 152 -9.75 10.86 8.94
CA VAL A 152 -9.34 10.47 10.30
C VAL A 152 -7.82 10.22 10.32
N VAL A 153 -7.04 11.19 10.80
CA VAL A 153 -5.58 11.20 10.63
C VAL A 153 -4.80 11.37 11.94
N SER A 154 -3.77 10.55 12.14
CA SER A 154 -2.80 10.67 13.25
C SER A 154 -3.40 10.71 14.67
N ASN A 155 -4.58 10.11 14.87
CA ASN A 155 -5.20 9.99 16.19
C ASN A 155 -4.57 8.82 16.98
N THR A 156 -4.64 8.90 18.30
CA THR A 156 -4.27 7.82 19.23
C THR A 156 -5.53 7.28 19.90
N ILE A 157 -5.94 6.07 19.54
CA ILE A 157 -7.13 5.38 20.04
C ILE A 157 -6.69 4.20 20.91
N LEU A 158 -6.84 4.32 22.22
CA LEU A 158 -6.21 3.42 23.20
C LEU A 158 -7.19 2.95 24.29
N GLN A 159 -7.21 1.64 24.56
CA GLN A 159 -7.91 1.07 25.72
C GLN A 159 -9.44 1.31 25.78
N ASN A 160 -10.11 1.58 24.65
CA ASN A 160 -11.57 1.73 24.64
C ASN A 160 -12.24 0.35 24.77
N GLY A 161 -13.42 0.28 25.37
CA GLY A 161 -14.06 -0.97 25.81
C GLY A 161 -14.58 -1.85 24.68
N SER A 162 -14.75 -1.30 23.48
CA SER A 162 -15.21 -2.00 22.27
C SER A 162 -14.21 -1.78 21.12
N VAL A 163 -14.64 -1.28 19.96
CA VAL A 163 -13.82 -1.16 18.75
C VAL A 163 -12.96 0.09 18.83
N GLY A 164 -11.74 0.05 18.29
CA GLY A 164 -10.93 1.26 18.13
C GLY A 164 -11.58 2.27 17.17
N ILE A 165 -11.68 1.92 15.89
CA ILE A 165 -12.37 2.71 14.86
C ILE A 165 -13.42 1.84 14.15
N ASN A 166 -14.69 2.22 14.25
CA ASN A 166 -15.82 1.46 13.72
C ASN A 166 -16.48 2.21 12.55
N ILE A 167 -16.53 1.57 11.38
CA ILE A 167 -16.86 2.19 10.08
C ILE A 167 -18.04 1.44 9.47
N THR A 168 -19.19 2.12 9.42
CA THR A 168 -20.38 1.73 8.65
C THR A 168 -20.81 2.96 7.83
N SER A 169 -19.86 3.47 7.06
CA SER A 169 -19.89 4.74 6.30
C SER A 169 -18.94 4.63 5.10
N GLU A 170 -19.09 5.52 4.12
CA GLU A 170 -18.42 5.39 2.82
C GLU A 170 -17.34 6.46 2.55
N SER A 171 -16.42 6.14 1.63
CA SER A 171 -15.45 7.10 1.07
C SER A 171 -14.48 7.74 2.09
N ASN A 172 -14.26 7.10 3.24
CA ASN A 172 -13.44 7.66 4.32
C ASN A 172 -11.94 7.39 4.12
N SER A 173 -11.09 8.32 4.59
CA SER A 173 -9.64 8.14 4.71
C SER A 173 -9.25 7.99 6.18
N ILE A 174 -8.75 6.82 6.56
CA ILE A 174 -8.31 6.48 7.91
C ILE A 174 -6.80 6.24 7.85
N THR A 175 -5.99 7.26 8.13
CA THR A 175 -4.56 7.23 7.82
C THR A 175 -3.64 7.58 9.00
N GLY A 176 -2.61 6.77 9.23
CA GLY A 176 -1.55 7.08 10.18
C GLY A 176 -1.98 7.09 11.66
N ASN A 177 -3.11 6.48 12.01
CA ASN A 177 -3.61 6.41 13.38
C ASN A 177 -2.91 5.29 14.17
N THR A 178 -2.82 5.45 15.48
CA THR A 178 -2.39 4.38 16.42
C THR A 178 -3.63 3.84 17.12
N VAL A 179 -3.93 2.56 16.91
CA VAL A 179 -5.13 1.87 17.41
C VAL A 179 -4.71 0.67 18.26
N GLU A 180 -4.71 0.85 19.58
CA GLU A 180 -4.07 -0.09 20.51
C GLU A 180 -4.95 -0.50 21.70
N MET A 181 -4.86 -1.78 22.12
CA MET A 181 -5.45 -2.31 23.35
C MET A 181 -6.97 -2.08 23.50
N ASN A 182 -7.73 -1.92 22.41
CA ASN A 182 -9.18 -1.79 22.47
C ASN A 182 -9.84 -3.17 22.66
N GLY A 183 -10.98 -3.22 23.34
CA GLY A 183 -11.59 -4.44 23.87
C GLY A 183 -12.13 -5.43 22.82
N SER A 184 -12.34 -5.00 21.58
CA SER A 184 -12.77 -5.88 20.48
C SER A 184 -11.88 -5.71 19.25
N TYR A 185 -12.42 -5.22 18.12
CA TYR A 185 -11.63 -5.02 16.90
C TYR A 185 -10.76 -3.77 17.00
N GLY A 186 -9.61 -3.76 16.33
CA GLY A 186 -8.85 -2.52 16.11
C GLY A 186 -9.62 -1.57 15.18
N ILE A 187 -9.75 -1.96 13.91
CA ILE A 187 -10.53 -1.22 12.90
C ILE A 187 -11.57 -2.18 12.30
N ASN A 188 -12.85 -1.78 12.30
CA ASN A 188 -13.95 -2.55 11.72
C ASN A 188 -14.57 -1.82 10.54
N LEU A 189 -14.65 -2.48 9.39
CA LEU A 189 -15.44 -2.07 8.23
C LEU A 189 -16.58 -3.08 8.10
N SER A 190 -17.81 -2.64 8.38
CA SER A 190 -18.96 -3.54 8.43
C SER A 190 -20.18 -3.02 7.68
N ALA A 191 -20.91 -3.97 7.09
CA ALA A 191 -22.12 -3.78 6.28
C ALA A 191 -21.86 -3.13 4.91
N VAL A 192 -22.87 -3.18 4.04
CA VAL A 192 -22.82 -2.65 2.65
C VAL A 192 -22.60 -1.14 2.57
N GLN A 193 -22.78 -0.41 3.67
CA GLN A 193 -22.45 1.01 3.77
C GLN A 193 -20.94 1.25 3.90
N ALA A 194 -20.16 0.28 4.38
CA ALA A 194 -18.70 0.38 4.48
C ALA A 194 -18.05 0.10 3.11
N ARG A 195 -18.06 1.12 2.24
CA ARG A 195 -17.50 1.04 0.88
C ARG A 195 -16.61 2.21 0.49
N ASN A 196 -15.72 2.01 -0.48
CA ASN A 196 -14.78 3.03 -0.98
C ASN A 196 -13.86 3.63 0.10
N ASN A 197 -13.67 2.96 1.25
CA ASN A 197 -12.83 3.47 2.33
C ASN A 197 -11.36 3.13 2.08
N THR A 198 -10.45 4.04 2.44
CA THR A 198 -9.01 3.80 2.49
C THR A 198 -8.54 3.77 3.93
N VAL A 199 -8.02 2.63 4.38
CA VAL A 199 -7.40 2.43 5.69
C VAL A 199 -5.90 2.20 5.47
N SER A 200 -5.07 3.21 5.73
CA SER A 200 -3.66 3.16 5.36
C SER A 200 -2.64 3.65 6.39
N SER A 201 -1.44 3.07 6.39
CA SER A 201 -0.33 3.46 7.27
C SER A 201 -0.66 3.48 8.78
N ASN A 202 -1.73 2.82 9.23
CA ASN A 202 -2.11 2.78 10.65
C ASN A 202 -1.26 1.75 11.40
N THR A 203 -1.03 1.99 12.69
CA THR A 203 -0.45 1.00 13.61
C THR A 203 -1.57 0.40 14.45
N VAL A 204 -1.88 -0.89 14.25
CA VAL A 204 -3.04 -1.57 14.83
C VAL A 204 -2.59 -2.76 15.67
N THR A 205 -2.55 -2.61 17.00
CA THR A 205 -1.89 -3.60 17.86
C THR A 205 -2.63 -3.96 19.15
N ARG A 206 -2.44 -5.18 19.65
CA ARG A 206 -2.92 -5.62 20.99
C ARG A 206 -4.43 -5.48 21.22
N ASN A 207 -5.25 -5.39 20.19
CA ASN A 207 -6.71 -5.33 20.34
C ASN A 207 -7.27 -6.73 20.67
N GLY A 208 -8.42 -6.77 21.37
CA GLY A 208 -9.03 -7.98 21.92
C GLY A 208 -9.26 -9.09 20.88
N TRP A 209 -9.79 -8.70 19.72
CA TRP A 209 -10.19 -9.58 18.61
C TRP A 209 -9.33 -9.29 17.37
N TYR A 210 -9.91 -9.24 16.16
CA TYR A 210 -9.15 -8.98 14.93
C TYR A 210 -8.50 -7.58 14.93
N GLY A 211 -7.34 -7.46 14.29
CA GLY A 211 -6.70 -6.16 14.07
C GLY A 211 -7.55 -5.28 13.14
N ILE A 212 -7.74 -5.72 11.90
CA ILE A 212 -8.66 -5.12 10.92
C ILE A 212 -9.65 -6.18 10.45
N ILE A 213 -10.94 -5.84 10.36
CA ILE A 213 -11.98 -6.74 9.81
C ILE A 213 -12.82 -6.04 8.74
N LEU A 214 -13.13 -6.77 7.66
CA LEU A 214 -14.02 -6.37 6.57
C LEU A 214 -15.16 -7.39 6.49
N SER A 215 -16.40 -6.94 6.69
CA SER A 215 -17.54 -7.85 6.89
C SER A 215 -18.89 -7.32 6.41
N GLY A 216 -19.85 -8.23 6.21
CA GLY A 216 -21.26 -7.89 5.98
C GLY A 216 -21.56 -7.24 4.62
N GLY A 217 -20.74 -7.51 3.61
CA GLY A 217 -20.86 -6.87 2.29
C GLY A 217 -20.10 -5.55 2.15
N ALA A 218 -19.11 -5.27 3.01
CA ALA A 218 -18.16 -4.18 2.82
C ALA A 218 -17.37 -4.38 1.49
N HIS A 219 -17.34 -3.39 0.61
CA HIS A 219 -16.82 -3.53 -0.75
C HIS A 219 -16.04 -2.31 -1.27
N ASP A 220 -15.21 -2.48 -2.29
CA ASP A 220 -14.36 -1.43 -2.88
C ASP A 220 -13.44 -0.73 -1.85
N ASN A 221 -13.07 -1.37 -0.74
CA ASN A 221 -12.20 -0.77 0.28
C ASN A 221 -10.72 -1.09 0.05
N VAL A 222 -9.84 -0.14 0.35
CA VAL A 222 -8.38 -0.29 0.31
C VAL A 222 -7.83 -0.38 1.75
N VAL A 223 -7.07 -1.43 2.05
CA VAL A 223 -6.34 -1.63 3.31
C VAL A 223 -4.86 -1.73 2.98
N ALA A 224 -4.14 -0.61 3.10
CA ALA A 224 -2.79 -0.47 2.55
C ALA A 224 -1.71 -0.08 3.58
N ASP A 225 -0.53 -0.69 3.52
CA ASP A 225 0.66 -0.25 4.28
C ASP A 225 0.49 -0.16 5.81
N ASN A 226 -0.49 -0.86 6.39
CA ASN A 226 -0.72 -0.85 7.84
C ASN A 226 0.27 -1.79 8.56
N ASN A 227 0.71 -1.41 9.76
CA ASN A 227 1.51 -2.26 10.64
C ASN A 227 0.61 -2.89 11.72
N ILE A 228 0.42 -4.20 11.65
CA ILE A 228 -0.63 -4.91 12.40
C ILE A 228 -0.01 -6.06 13.18
N GLU A 229 -0.01 -5.98 14.52
CA GLU A 229 0.61 -7.02 15.34
C GLU A 229 -0.02 -7.28 16.70
N GLN A 230 0.16 -8.50 17.22
CA GLN A 230 -0.21 -8.88 18.60
C GLN A 230 -1.72 -8.74 18.93
N ASN A 231 -2.59 -8.67 17.92
CA ASN A 231 -4.05 -8.66 18.11
C ASN A 231 -4.56 -10.06 18.53
N GLY A 232 -5.84 -10.14 18.90
CA GLY A 232 -6.45 -11.38 19.39
C GLY A 232 -6.18 -11.67 20.86
N THR A 233 -5.96 -10.64 21.69
CA THR A 233 -5.53 -10.81 23.09
C THR A 233 -6.52 -11.60 23.96
N ASP A 234 -7.80 -11.64 23.58
CA ASP A 234 -8.86 -12.34 24.30
C ASP A 234 -8.94 -13.85 23.97
N GLY A 235 -8.33 -14.28 22.86
CA GLY A 235 -8.51 -15.63 22.33
C GLY A 235 -7.32 -16.13 21.52
N ALA A 236 -6.46 -16.92 22.17
CA ALA A 236 -5.30 -17.52 21.52
C ALA A 236 -5.68 -18.44 20.35
N ASN A 237 -5.09 -18.18 19.18
CA ASN A 237 -5.37 -18.87 17.92
C ASN A 237 -6.85 -18.81 17.49
N THR A 238 -7.57 -17.75 17.89
CA THR A 238 -8.98 -17.51 17.52
C THR A 238 -9.11 -16.41 16.46
N TYR A 239 -8.36 -15.32 16.61
CA TYR A 239 -8.50 -14.09 15.81
C TYR A 239 -7.27 -13.84 14.92
N ASP A 240 -7.49 -13.20 13.78
CA ASP A 240 -6.48 -12.88 12.76
C ASP A 240 -6.04 -11.40 12.81
N ASN A 241 -4.90 -11.06 12.21
CA ASN A 241 -4.49 -9.65 12.10
C ASN A 241 -5.37 -8.89 11.10
N ILE A 242 -5.62 -9.43 9.90
CA ILE A 242 -6.67 -8.96 8.98
C ILE A 242 -7.66 -10.11 8.69
N PHE A 243 -8.97 -9.84 8.75
CA PHE A 243 -10.00 -10.82 8.43
C PHE A 243 -11.05 -10.28 7.44
N VAL A 244 -11.34 -11.03 6.38
CA VAL A 244 -12.35 -10.70 5.36
C VAL A 244 -13.42 -11.80 5.36
N VAL A 245 -14.70 -11.45 5.50
CA VAL A 245 -15.77 -12.42 5.78
C VAL A 245 -17.15 -11.92 5.33
N GLY A 246 -18.14 -12.82 5.23
CA GLY A 246 -19.55 -12.45 5.22
C GLY A 246 -19.97 -11.52 4.07
N GLY A 247 -19.61 -11.88 2.84
CA GLY A 247 -19.99 -11.18 1.61
C GLY A 247 -19.14 -9.98 1.24
N ALA A 248 -18.10 -9.63 2.02
CA ALA A 248 -17.17 -8.56 1.64
C ALA A 248 -16.44 -8.89 0.33
N GLU A 249 -16.54 -8.04 -0.70
CA GLU A 249 -16.04 -8.26 -2.07
C GLU A 249 -15.27 -7.04 -2.61
N ASP A 250 -14.49 -7.22 -3.68
CA ASP A 250 -13.71 -6.13 -4.33
C ASP A 250 -12.77 -5.33 -3.40
N ASN A 251 -12.38 -5.88 -2.24
CA ASN A 251 -11.46 -5.18 -1.33
C ASN A 251 -10.00 -5.44 -1.71
N ASP A 252 -9.19 -4.37 -1.68
CA ASP A 252 -7.77 -4.36 -1.97
C ASP A 252 -6.97 -4.33 -0.66
N ILE A 253 -6.18 -5.37 -0.40
CA ILE A 253 -5.42 -5.57 0.85
C ILE A 253 -3.95 -5.79 0.48
N GLN A 254 -3.17 -4.70 0.51
CA GLN A 254 -1.80 -4.67 0.00
C GLN A 254 -0.80 -3.94 0.90
N GLY A 255 0.50 -4.26 0.80
CA GLY A 255 1.57 -3.54 1.52
C GLY A 255 1.58 -3.71 3.05
N ASN A 256 0.58 -4.37 3.65
CA ASN A 256 0.47 -4.46 5.11
C ASN A 256 1.56 -5.36 5.69
N VAL A 257 2.06 -4.98 6.87
CA VAL A 257 3.01 -5.76 7.65
C VAL A 257 2.26 -6.41 8.80
N CYS A 258 2.07 -7.73 8.76
CA CYS A 258 1.40 -8.49 9.81
C CYS A 258 2.41 -9.29 10.63
N ARG A 259 2.31 -9.26 11.97
CA ARG A 259 3.13 -10.07 12.89
C ARG A 259 2.30 -10.68 14.02
N ASN A 260 2.65 -11.90 14.42
CA ASN A 260 2.04 -12.56 15.58
C ASN A 260 2.57 -11.96 16.90
N GLY A 261 3.85 -11.58 16.91
CA GLY A 261 4.55 -11.01 18.06
C GLY A 261 4.94 -12.05 19.13
N LEU A 262 5.28 -11.57 20.33
CA LEU A 262 5.99 -12.37 21.34
C LEU A 262 5.16 -13.48 22.02
N THR A 263 3.84 -13.48 21.88
CA THR A 263 2.94 -14.38 22.64
C THR A 263 1.88 -15.10 21.80
N GLY A 264 2.10 -15.29 20.50
CA GLY A 264 1.46 -16.38 19.75
C GLY A 264 -0.08 -16.47 19.85
N GLN A 265 -0.80 -15.35 19.76
CA GLN A 265 -2.27 -15.31 19.86
C GLN A 265 -2.98 -15.18 18.51
N VAL A 266 -2.31 -14.61 17.50
CA VAL A 266 -2.90 -14.43 16.17
C VAL A 266 -3.02 -15.78 15.46
N ARG A 267 -4.20 -16.10 14.94
CA ARG A 267 -4.48 -17.34 14.18
C ARG A 267 -3.86 -17.30 12.79
N TYR A 268 -4.24 -16.32 11.97
CA TYR A 268 -3.61 -16.01 10.67
C TYR A 268 -3.18 -14.54 10.58
N GLY A 269 -2.12 -14.26 9.81
CA GLY A 269 -1.75 -12.88 9.47
C GLY A 269 -2.84 -12.19 8.64
N ILE A 270 -3.27 -12.84 7.56
CA ILE A 270 -4.48 -12.47 6.83
C ILE A 270 -5.31 -13.72 6.60
N ALA A 271 -6.62 -13.62 6.83
CA ALA A 271 -7.58 -14.67 6.48
C ALA A 271 -8.73 -14.10 5.67
N VAL A 272 -9.03 -14.74 4.54
CA VAL A 272 -10.25 -14.52 3.76
C VAL A 272 -11.11 -15.76 3.91
N ASP A 273 -12.25 -15.62 4.60
CA ASP A 273 -13.14 -16.72 4.90
C ASP A 273 -13.86 -17.26 3.65
N ALA A 274 -14.34 -18.50 3.70
CA ALA A 274 -15.15 -19.08 2.62
C ALA A 274 -16.49 -18.36 2.39
N THR A 275 -16.96 -17.55 3.35
CA THR A 275 -18.13 -16.68 3.19
C THR A 275 -17.80 -15.27 2.70
N ALA A 276 -16.53 -14.91 2.51
CA ALA A 276 -16.18 -13.66 1.83
C ALA A 276 -16.77 -13.64 0.41
N GLY A 277 -17.09 -12.44 -0.07
CA GLY A 277 -17.52 -12.21 -1.44
C GLY A 277 -16.36 -12.34 -2.43
N ASP A 278 -16.62 -12.07 -3.70
CA ASP A 278 -15.67 -12.33 -4.77
C ASP A 278 -14.63 -11.22 -4.94
N ARG A 279 -13.62 -11.45 -5.79
CA ARG A 279 -12.69 -10.42 -6.32
C ARG A 279 -11.83 -9.66 -5.29
N ASN A 280 -11.83 -10.09 -4.02
CA ASN A 280 -10.88 -9.57 -3.04
C ASN A 280 -9.43 -9.81 -3.51
N LEU A 281 -8.58 -8.79 -3.39
CA LEU A 281 -7.17 -8.82 -3.75
C LEU A 281 -6.33 -8.79 -2.47
N VAL A 282 -5.58 -9.85 -2.19
CA VAL A 282 -4.67 -9.91 -1.03
C VAL A 282 -3.26 -10.19 -1.54
N THR A 283 -2.47 -9.15 -1.78
CA THR A 283 -1.15 -9.26 -2.41
C THR A 283 -0.13 -8.31 -1.77
N ASN A 284 1.17 -8.45 -2.01
CA ASN A 284 2.18 -7.49 -1.54
C ASN A 284 2.26 -7.28 -0.01
N ASN A 285 1.71 -8.18 0.83
CA ASN A 285 1.77 -8.06 2.28
C ASN A 285 3.00 -8.79 2.86
N ASP A 286 3.67 -8.22 3.87
CA ASP A 286 4.70 -8.95 4.63
C ASP A 286 4.03 -9.69 5.80
N LEU A 287 3.90 -11.00 5.66
CA LEU A 287 3.23 -11.90 6.60
C LEU A 287 4.23 -12.82 7.34
N LEU A 288 5.51 -12.43 7.44
CA LEU A 288 6.52 -13.23 8.13
C LEU A 288 6.22 -13.40 9.63
N ASN A 289 6.06 -14.65 10.07
CA ASN A 289 5.64 -15.06 11.42
C ASN A 289 4.37 -14.33 11.87
N SER A 290 3.34 -14.32 11.03
CA SER A 290 2.15 -13.48 11.22
C SER A 290 0.97 -14.18 11.92
N GLY A 291 0.93 -15.51 11.93
CA GLY A 291 -0.08 -16.28 12.66
C GLY A 291 0.42 -17.66 13.15
N VAL A 292 -0.34 -18.28 14.05
CA VAL A 292 -0.04 -19.60 14.65
C VAL A 292 -0.53 -20.76 13.77
N SER A 293 -1.71 -20.63 13.16
CA SER A 293 -2.26 -21.64 12.25
C SER A 293 -1.72 -21.47 10.81
N GLY A 294 -1.19 -20.30 10.48
CA GLY A 294 -0.50 -20.01 9.24
C GLY A 294 -0.35 -18.50 9.05
N ASP A 295 0.30 -18.08 7.97
CA ASP A 295 0.46 -16.64 7.68
C ASP A 295 -0.69 -16.09 6.85
N LEU A 296 -1.16 -16.86 5.87
CA LEU A 296 -2.25 -16.52 4.95
C LEU A 296 -3.23 -17.69 4.87
N PHE A 297 -4.52 -17.41 5.04
CA PHE A 297 -5.62 -18.36 4.84
C PHE A 297 -6.60 -17.86 3.78
N ILE A 298 -6.96 -18.70 2.83
CA ILE A 298 -7.87 -18.39 1.73
C ILE A 298 -8.92 -19.50 1.63
N GLY A 299 -10.12 -19.22 2.17
CA GLY A 299 -11.30 -20.07 2.08
C GLY A 299 -12.18 -19.74 0.86
N ASN A 300 -12.20 -18.49 0.41
CA ASN A 300 -12.87 -18.08 -0.82
C ASN A 300 -11.93 -18.28 -2.03
N PRO A 301 -12.31 -19.06 -3.06
CA PRO A 301 -11.42 -19.41 -4.18
C PRO A 301 -11.31 -18.34 -5.28
N THR A 302 -12.08 -17.25 -5.24
CA THR A 302 -12.01 -16.14 -6.20
C THR A 302 -11.13 -14.99 -5.69
N THR A 303 -10.57 -15.13 -4.50
CA THR A 303 -9.63 -14.18 -3.89
C THR A 303 -8.26 -14.28 -4.57
N ILE A 304 -7.78 -13.16 -5.10
CA ILE A 304 -6.52 -13.07 -5.84
C ILE A 304 -5.36 -12.93 -4.85
N THR A 305 -4.43 -13.89 -4.87
CA THR A 305 -3.28 -13.94 -3.94
C THR A 305 -1.93 -14.17 -4.58
N GLU A 306 -1.86 -14.19 -5.92
CA GLU A 306 -0.70 -14.66 -6.69
C GLU A 306 0.56 -13.76 -6.61
N ALA A 307 0.49 -12.59 -5.93
CA ALA A 307 1.52 -11.56 -5.92
C ALA A 307 1.92 -11.03 -4.53
N GLY A 308 3.14 -10.48 -4.47
CA GLY A 308 3.98 -10.03 -3.33
C GLY A 308 3.90 -10.59 -1.90
N ASN A 309 3.03 -11.55 -1.53
CA ASN A 309 2.91 -11.96 -0.12
C ASN A 309 4.14 -12.73 0.39
N ARG A 310 4.77 -12.25 1.48
CA ARG A 310 5.91 -12.91 2.14
C ARG A 310 5.43 -13.80 3.29
N LEU A 311 5.62 -15.13 3.18
CA LEU A 311 5.21 -16.11 4.19
C LEU A 311 6.43 -16.68 4.96
N THR A 312 6.18 -17.37 6.07
CA THR A 312 7.21 -17.97 6.97
C THR A 312 7.79 -19.27 6.43
N PHE A 313 6.93 -20.20 6.00
CA PHE A 313 7.32 -21.50 5.47
C PHE A 313 6.46 -21.84 4.25
N GLY A 314 7.12 -22.14 3.13
CA GLY A 314 6.48 -22.26 1.82
C GLY A 314 6.83 -21.08 0.93
N SER A 315 7.01 -21.34 -0.38
CA SER A 315 7.44 -20.33 -1.33
C SER A 315 6.49 -19.15 -1.36
N ALA A 316 7.01 -17.94 -1.13
CA ALA A 316 6.30 -16.71 -1.47
C ALA A 316 5.91 -16.76 -2.96
N THR A 317 4.64 -17.01 -3.25
CA THR A 317 4.02 -16.68 -4.54
C THR A 317 3.82 -15.18 -4.55
N GLY A 318 4.94 -14.49 -4.77
CA GLY A 318 5.04 -13.05 -4.67
C GLY A 318 5.82 -12.45 -5.82
N ILE A 319 5.14 -11.70 -6.68
CA ILE A 319 5.75 -10.88 -7.72
C ILE A 319 6.60 -9.79 -7.06
N ALA A 320 7.91 -9.81 -7.32
CA ALA A 320 8.81 -8.70 -7.04
C ALA A 320 9.70 -8.47 -8.28
N PHE A 321 9.72 -7.24 -8.79
CA PHE A 321 10.65 -6.85 -9.85
C PHE A 321 12.04 -6.67 -9.24
N ARG A 322 12.90 -7.67 -9.39
CA ARG A 322 14.25 -7.66 -8.83
C ARG A 322 15.26 -7.09 -9.83
N TRP A 323 15.90 -5.99 -9.45
CA TRP A 323 17.23 -5.66 -9.96
C TRP A 323 18.27 -6.01 -8.90
N MET A 324 19.36 -6.64 -9.32
CA MET A 324 20.56 -6.77 -8.49
C MET A 324 21.75 -6.25 -9.29
N HIS A 325 22.42 -5.23 -8.76
CA HIS A 325 23.75 -4.90 -9.24
C HIS A 325 24.78 -5.85 -8.63
N SER A 326 25.67 -6.38 -9.48
CA SER A 326 27.02 -6.68 -9.01
C SER A 326 27.80 -5.37 -9.01
N THR A 327 28.40 -5.03 -7.87
CA THR A 327 29.43 -3.99 -7.80
C THR A 327 30.77 -4.58 -8.25
N ASP A 328 31.55 -3.85 -9.05
CA ASP A 328 32.88 -4.25 -9.50
C ASP A 328 33.95 -4.30 -8.39
N GLN A 329 33.56 -4.35 -7.11
CA GLN A 329 34.46 -4.37 -5.95
C GLN A 329 34.74 -5.77 -5.37
N ALA A 330 34.09 -6.82 -5.88
CA ALA A 330 34.27 -8.21 -5.40
C ALA A 330 35.60 -8.89 -5.83
N ILE A 331 36.56 -8.14 -6.36
CA ILE A 331 37.91 -8.67 -6.73
C ILE A 331 38.95 -8.47 -5.59
N ALA A 332 38.62 -7.71 -4.54
CA ALA A 332 39.61 -7.24 -3.55
C ALA A 332 39.41 -7.72 -2.09
N ALA A 333 38.77 -8.87 -1.84
CA ALA A 333 38.81 -9.54 -0.53
C ALA A 333 38.63 -11.06 -0.65
N GLY A 334 39.71 -11.83 -0.47
CA GLY A 334 39.70 -13.29 -0.58
C GLY A 334 39.13 -14.01 0.64
N THR A 335 37.81 -14.05 0.79
CA THR A 335 37.12 -14.89 1.79
C THR A 335 36.00 -15.71 1.17
N ASN A 336 36.16 -17.04 1.20
CA ASN A 336 35.17 -18.00 0.72
C ASN A 336 34.00 -18.14 1.69
N VAL A 337 32.77 -18.12 1.19
CA VAL A 337 31.68 -19.00 1.65
C VAL A 337 30.96 -19.51 0.39
N LEU A 338 30.70 -20.81 0.32
CA LEU A 338 30.16 -21.49 -0.85
C LEU A 338 29.03 -22.41 -0.41
N GLN A 339 28.11 -22.66 -1.35
CA GLN A 339 27.23 -23.84 -1.44
C GLN A 339 25.83 -23.76 -0.78
N TRP A 340 24.83 -23.76 -1.65
CA TRP A 340 23.75 -24.76 -1.60
C TRP A 340 23.56 -25.32 -3.02
N ASP A 341 23.97 -26.58 -3.20
CA ASP A 341 23.59 -27.39 -4.35
C ASP A 341 22.32 -28.18 -3.98
N THR A 342 21.34 -28.22 -4.88
CA THR A 342 20.36 -29.30 -4.92
C THR A 342 20.16 -29.76 -6.35
N GLU A 343 20.80 -30.89 -6.70
CA GLU A 343 20.29 -31.76 -7.75
C GLU A 343 18.88 -32.20 -7.37
N ILE A 344 17.92 -32.01 -8.28
CA ILE A 344 16.65 -32.74 -8.19
C ILE A 344 16.90 -34.13 -8.77
N VAL A 345 17.27 -35.07 -7.90
CA VAL A 345 17.13 -36.50 -8.19
C VAL A 345 15.68 -36.88 -7.92
N ASP A 346 14.95 -37.25 -8.97
CA ASP A 346 13.60 -37.81 -8.86
C ASP A 346 13.60 -39.05 -7.95
N THR A 347 12.70 -39.07 -6.97
CA THR A 347 12.09 -40.32 -6.51
C THR A 347 10.70 -40.08 -5.92
N ALA A 348 9.70 -40.08 -6.81
CA ALA A 348 8.31 -40.52 -6.58
C ALA A 348 7.44 -39.75 -5.55
N GLY A 349 6.55 -38.89 -6.05
CA GLY A 349 5.54 -38.18 -5.23
C GLY A 349 4.24 -37.69 -5.91
N VAL A 350 4.02 -37.99 -7.20
CA VAL A 350 2.81 -37.67 -8.01
C VAL A 350 2.51 -36.16 -8.24
N HIS A 351 2.49 -35.75 -9.52
CA HIS A 351 2.32 -34.37 -9.96
C HIS A 351 0.87 -33.94 -10.20
N SER A 352 0.62 -32.63 -10.00
CA SER A 352 -0.07 -31.76 -10.95
C SER A 352 0.52 -30.35 -10.83
N GLY A 353 0.90 -29.62 -11.89
CA GLY A 353 0.97 -29.96 -13.30
C GLY A 353 1.32 -28.72 -14.13
N ALA A 354 2.57 -28.24 -14.06
CA ALA A 354 3.09 -27.14 -14.87
C ALA A 354 4.38 -27.59 -15.57
N ALA A 355 4.49 -27.38 -16.88
CA ALA A 355 5.68 -27.74 -17.65
C ALA A 355 6.66 -26.57 -17.65
N GLU A 356 7.87 -26.75 -17.10
CA GLU A 356 8.94 -25.78 -17.33
C GLU A 356 9.52 -25.96 -18.74
N THR A 357 9.31 -24.97 -19.61
CA THR A 357 9.93 -24.95 -20.96
C THR A 357 11.11 -23.97 -20.96
N GLU A 358 12.32 -24.46 -20.71
CA GLU A 358 13.54 -23.64 -20.73
C GLU A 358 14.08 -23.49 -22.16
N TYR A 359 13.75 -22.37 -22.81
CA TYR A 359 14.32 -21.99 -24.11
C TYR A 359 15.80 -21.57 -23.95
N THR A 360 16.70 -22.51 -24.18
CA THR A 360 18.15 -22.24 -24.17
C THR A 360 18.60 -21.77 -25.54
N VAL A 361 19.25 -20.60 -25.60
CA VAL A 361 19.81 -20.00 -26.81
C VAL A 361 21.32 -20.24 -26.85
N PRO A 362 21.84 -21.24 -27.60
CA PRO A 362 23.27 -21.42 -27.76
C PRO A 362 23.84 -20.38 -28.74
N ILE A 363 24.48 -19.34 -28.21
CA ILE A 363 25.29 -18.42 -29.02
C ILE A 363 26.58 -19.15 -29.43
N ASN A 364 26.56 -19.80 -30.58
CA ASN A 364 27.70 -20.56 -31.10
C ASN A 364 28.91 -19.66 -31.37
N GLY A 365 29.92 -19.77 -30.50
CA GLY A 365 31.22 -19.11 -30.70
C GLY A 365 32.19 -19.24 -29.52
N ILE A 366 31.71 -19.10 -28.28
CA ILE A 366 32.56 -19.11 -27.07
C ILE A 366 31.85 -19.85 -25.93
N TRP A 367 32.46 -20.91 -25.41
CA TRP A 367 31.90 -21.87 -24.43
C TRP A 367 31.61 -21.33 -23.00
N HIS A 368 31.53 -20.01 -22.82
CA HIS A 368 31.57 -19.34 -21.50
C HIS A 368 30.42 -18.35 -21.26
N PHE A 369 29.48 -18.22 -22.21
CA PHE A 369 28.36 -17.28 -22.13
C PHE A 369 27.03 -18.02 -22.34
N LEU A 370 26.15 -17.99 -21.35
CA LEU A 370 24.73 -18.31 -21.52
C LEU A 370 23.90 -17.08 -21.15
N ALA A 371 23.13 -16.59 -22.11
CA ALA A 371 21.94 -15.79 -21.85
C ALA A 371 20.73 -16.72 -22.05
N SER A 372 19.96 -16.97 -20.99
CA SER A 372 18.70 -17.72 -21.11
C SER A 372 17.50 -16.84 -20.78
N ILE A 373 16.50 -16.90 -21.66
CA ILE A 373 15.18 -16.28 -21.44
C ILE A 373 14.32 -17.38 -20.84
N ARG A 374 14.09 -17.32 -19.53
CA ARG A 374 13.19 -18.21 -18.81
C ARG A 374 11.80 -17.61 -18.82
N ILE A 375 10.89 -18.29 -19.52
CA ILE A 375 9.46 -18.06 -19.45
C ILE A 375 8.91 -19.08 -18.46
N LYS A 376 8.55 -18.61 -17.26
CA LYS A 376 7.85 -19.45 -16.28
C LYS A 376 6.35 -19.24 -16.48
N GLU A 377 5.67 -20.29 -16.92
CA GLU A 377 4.21 -20.29 -17.01
C GLU A 377 3.61 -20.49 -15.62
N LEU A 378 2.61 -19.66 -15.30
CA LEU A 378 1.75 -19.76 -14.13
C LEU A 378 0.30 -19.88 -14.63
N ALA A 379 -0.66 -20.10 -13.73
CA ALA A 379 -2.04 -20.39 -14.12
C ALA A 379 -2.66 -19.28 -15.00
N ASN A 380 -2.43 -18.02 -14.61
CA ASN A 380 -3.04 -16.83 -15.22
C ASN A 380 -2.00 -15.79 -15.69
N SER A 381 -0.70 -16.11 -15.66
CA SER A 381 0.38 -15.19 -15.99
C SER A 381 1.63 -15.92 -16.50
N PHE A 382 2.62 -15.15 -16.95
CA PHE A 382 3.95 -15.65 -17.28
C PHE A 382 4.98 -14.65 -16.76
N SER A 383 6.10 -15.14 -16.22
CA SER A 383 7.26 -14.29 -15.93
C SER A 383 8.32 -14.47 -17.01
N VAL A 384 8.72 -13.38 -17.67
CA VAL A 384 9.92 -13.37 -18.52
C VAL A 384 11.10 -12.96 -17.66
N SER A 385 12.03 -13.87 -17.44
CA SER A 385 13.25 -13.61 -16.70
C SER A 385 14.48 -13.88 -17.56
N TYR A 386 15.40 -12.93 -17.58
CA TYR A 386 16.70 -13.05 -18.22
C TYR A 386 17.71 -13.48 -17.15
N ARG A 387 18.41 -14.57 -17.42
CA ARG A 387 19.58 -14.99 -16.65
C ARG A 387 20.82 -14.85 -17.52
N PHE A 388 21.78 -14.06 -17.04
CA PHE A 388 23.13 -14.06 -17.56
C PHE A 388 24.00 -15.00 -16.71
N ARG A 389 24.71 -15.92 -17.35
CA ARG A 389 25.80 -16.70 -16.75
C ARG A 389 27.08 -16.43 -17.52
N ILE A 390 28.02 -15.76 -16.85
CA ILE A 390 29.38 -15.57 -17.33
C ILE A 390 30.31 -16.50 -16.54
N LYS A 391 30.90 -17.48 -17.22
CA LYS A 391 31.89 -18.38 -16.61
C LYS A 391 33.28 -17.76 -16.72
N VAL A 392 33.64 -16.92 -15.75
CA VAL A 392 34.89 -16.13 -15.74
C VAL A 392 36.13 -17.04 -15.74
N ASN A 393 36.06 -18.18 -15.05
CA ASN A 393 37.05 -19.27 -15.09
C ASN A 393 36.43 -20.54 -14.44
N ALA A 394 37.23 -21.60 -14.22
CA ALA A 394 36.73 -22.96 -13.95
C ALA A 394 35.70 -23.05 -12.81
N ASN A 395 35.87 -22.25 -11.74
CA ASN A 395 35.13 -22.32 -10.48
C ASN A 395 34.36 -21.03 -10.14
N THR A 396 34.26 -20.07 -11.06
CA THR A 396 33.61 -18.76 -10.80
C THR A 396 32.52 -18.48 -11.81
N ILE A 397 31.30 -18.35 -11.31
CA ILE A 397 30.10 -17.96 -12.05
C ILE A 397 29.70 -16.58 -11.55
N VAL A 398 29.58 -15.61 -12.46
CA VAL A 398 28.92 -14.33 -12.19
C VAL A 398 27.50 -14.42 -12.74
N GLU A 399 26.51 -14.17 -11.89
CA GLU A 399 25.09 -14.22 -12.24
C GLU A 399 24.46 -12.83 -12.18
N GLN A 400 23.69 -12.48 -13.21
CA GLN A 400 22.88 -11.27 -13.26
C GLN A 400 21.43 -11.63 -13.62
N TYR A 401 20.48 -11.03 -12.90
CA TYR A 401 19.06 -11.33 -12.96
C TYR A 401 18.28 -10.06 -13.34
N VAL A 402 17.37 -10.19 -14.31
CA VAL A 402 16.37 -9.17 -14.68
C VAL A 402 15.06 -9.90 -14.99
N SER A 403 13.91 -9.45 -14.47
CA SER A 403 12.62 -10.10 -14.73
C SER A 403 11.48 -9.11 -14.87
N GLY A 404 10.55 -9.38 -15.79
CA GLY A 404 9.31 -8.63 -15.97
C GLY A 404 8.09 -9.53 -16.11
N ILE A 405 6.92 -9.00 -15.75
CA ILE A 405 5.61 -9.67 -15.82
C ILE A 405 4.61 -8.73 -16.51
N PHE A 406 3.76 -9.28 -17.36
CA PHE A 406 2.65 -8.57 -18.01
C PHE A 406 1.32 -9.15 -17.56
N THR A 407 0.31 -8.30 -17.34
CA THR A 407 -1.03 -8.67 -16.86
C THR A 407 -2.13 -7.98 -17.66
N THR A 408 -3.14 -8.75 -18.04
CA THR A 408 -4.45 -8.31 -18.57
C THR A 408 -5.49 -9.37 -18.18
N ASP A 409 -6.74 -8.98 -18.01
CA ASP A 409 -7.76 -9.84 -17.38
C ASP A 409 -8.24 -11.01 -18.28
N ASN A 410 -8.58 -12.14 -17.63
CA ASN A 410 -9.45 -13.22 -18.12
C ASN A 410 -9.04 -14.05 -19.37
N PHE A 411 -7.87 -14.73 -19.39
CA PHE A 411 -7.65 -15.89 -20.29
C PHE A 411 -6.76 -16.99 -19.69
N PRO A 412 -6.94 -18.29 -20.06
CA PRO A 412 -6.32 -19.43 -19.37
C PRO A 412 -4.89 -19.76 -19.86
N HIS A 413 -4.02 -20.16 -18.92
CA HIS A 413 -2.73 -20.85 -19.08
C HIS A 413 -1.85 -20.42 -20.28
N SER A 414 -0.78 -19.67 -19.98
CA SER A 414 0.18 -19.02 -20.89
C SER A 414 -0.42 -17.83 -21.67
N MET A 415 -0.17 -16.60 -21.19
CA MET A 415 -0.70 -15.37 -21.82
C MET A 415 0.20 -14.76 -22.92
N VAL A 416 1.45 -15.20 -23.08
CA VAL A 416 2.20 -14.96 -24.32
C VAL A 416 2.93 -16.20 -24.82
N GLU A 417 3.31 -16.16 -26.10
CA GLU A 417 4.31 -17.05 -26.69
C GLU A 417 5.55 -16.24 -27.11
N LEU A 418 6.75 -16.79 -26.90
CA LEU A 418 7.97 -16.21 -27.46
C LEU A 418 7.96 -16.41 -28.97
N VAL A 419 7.90 -15.31 -29.71
CA VAL A 419 7.92 -15.33 -31.18
C VAL A 419 9.35 -15.22 -31.70
N ASP A 420 10.12 -14.31 -31.10
CA ASP A 420 11.45 -13.94 -31.59
C ASP A 420 12.26 -13.25 -30.49
N TYR A 421 13.58 -13.15 -30.64
CA TYR A 421 14.48 -12.48 -29.70
C TYR A 421 15.81 -12.12 -30.35
N GLY A 422 16.54 -11.18 -29.75
CA GLY A 422 17.88 -10.83 -30.22
C GLY A 422 18.68 -9.94 -29.29
N ALA A 423 19.88 -9.61 -29.75
CA ALA A 423 20.83 -8.73 -29.09
C ALA A 423 21.52 -7.85 -30.15
N GLU A 424 21.61 -6.56 -29.89
CA GLU A 424 21.91 -5.54 -30.90
C GLU A 424 23.01 -4.58 -30.45
N GLU A 425 23.92 -4.28 -31.38
CA GLU A 425 25.08 -3.42 -31.18
C GLU A 425 24.70 -1.92 -31.27
N ILE A 426 24.16 -1.37 -30.19
CA ILE A 426 23.84 0.06 -30.10
C ILE A 426 25.03 0.95 -29.71
N GLY A 427 26.26 0.42 -29.75
CA GLY A 427 27.49 1.18 -29.54
C GLY A 427 27.88 1.43 -28.07
N ILE A 428 27.30 0.67 -27.14
CA ILE A 428 27.73 0.63 -25.73
C ILE A 428 29.20 0.16 -25.66
N CYS A 429 30.00 0.79 -24.80
CA CYS A 429 31.44 0.58 -24.75
C CYS A 429 31.86 -0.67 -23.99
N GLU A 430 31.10 -1.07 -22.97
CA GLU A 430 31.32 -2.28 -22.20
C GLU A 430 31.15 -3.51 -23.11
N PRO A 431 32.19 -4.36 -23.31
CA PRO A 431 32.24 -5.32 -24.42
C PRO A 431 31.05 -6.29 -24.56
N TRP A 432 30.30 -6.51 -23.49
CA TRP A 432 29.20 -7.48 -23.39
C TRP A 432 27.80 -6.87 -23.23
N ARG A 433 27.68 -5.53 -23.08
CA ARG A 433 26.39 -4.84 -22.97
C ARG A 433 25.81 -4.59 -24.36
N ARG A 434 24.51 -4.86 -24.55
CA ARG A 434 23.77 -4.70 -25.82
C ARG A 434 22.40 -4.10 -25.55
N LEU A 435 21.70 -3.72 -26.62
CA LEU A 435 20.24 -3.67 -26.57
C LEU A 435 19.74 -5.10 -26.75
N PHE A 436 19.14 -5.67 -25.71
CA PHE A 436 18.52 -6.99 -25.76
C PHE A 436 17.02 -6.82 -26.00
N TRP A 437 16.40 -7.70 -26.79
CA TRP A 437 14.99 -7.60 -27.11
C TRP A 437 14.33 -8.98 -27.25
N VAL A 438 13.02 -9.01 -27.00
CA VAL A 438 12.13 -10.15 -27.25
C VAL A 438 10.84 -9.67 -27.91
N ARG A 439 10.26 -10.51 -28.75
CA ARG A 439 8.90 -10.38 -29.27
C ARG A 439 8.00 -11.41 -28.63
N LEU A 440 6.87 -10.95 -28.09
CA LEU A 440 5.90 -11.76 -27.38
C LEU A 440 4.54 -11.69 -28.09
N GLN A 441 3.94 -12.81 -28.48
CA GLN A 441 2.57 -12.86 -29.00
C GLN A 441 1.61 -12.95 -27.83
N VAL A 442 0.75 -11.96 -27.60
CA VAL A 442 -0.26 -12.01 -26.52
C VAL A 442 -1.40 -12.95 -26.92
N LYS A 443 -1.71 -13.95 -26.08
CA LYS A 443 -2.86 -14.84 -26.30
C LYS A 443 -4.15 -14.13 -25.86
N GLY A 444 -5.21 -14.25 -26.66
CA GLY A 444 -6.48 -13.55 -26.44
C GLY A 444 -6.60 -12.18 -27.13
N ALA A 445 -5.48 -11.59 -27.56
CA ALA A 445 -5.49 -10.46 -28.49
C ALA A 445 -5.91 -10.90 -29.92
N GLU A 446 -6.20 -9.93 -30.81
CA GLU A 446 -6.38 -10.22 -32.23
C GLU A 446 -5.19 -11.02 -32.78
N LEU A 447 -5.50 -12.09 -33.53
CA LEU A 447 -4.53 -13.13 -33.90
C LEU A 447 -3.39 -12.55 -34.75
N GLY A 448 -2.19 -12.45 -34.16
CA GLY A 448 -1.01 -11.84 -34.77
C GLY A 448 -0.53 -10.52 -34.14
N ARG A 449 -1.25 -9.94 -33.17
CA ARG A 449 -0.74 -8.79 -32.40
C ARG A 449 0.35 -9.23 -31.42
N THR A 450 1.54 -8.68 -31.63
CA THR A 450 2.75 -8.94 -30.83
C THR A 450 3.16 -7.71 -30.00
N LEU A 451 4.06 -7.89 -29.05
CA LEU A 451 4.66 -6.85 -28.21
C LEU A 451 6.18 -6.97 -28.29
N LEU A 452 6.85 -5.86 -28.64
CA LEU A 452 8.31 -5.76 -28.62
C LEU A 452 8.77 -5.20 -27.27
N VAL A 453 9.55 -5.98 -26.54
CA VAL A 453 10.12 -5.59 -25.24
C VAL A 453 11.63 -5.54 -25.36
N ALA A 454 12.24 -4.40 -25.04
CA ALA A 454 13.68 -4.18 -25.16
C ALA A 454 14.28 -3.56 -23.90
N ASN A 455 15.56 -3.84 -23.66
CA ASN A 455 16.33 -3.28 -22.55
C ASN A 455 17.76 -2.94 -22.96
N ALA A 456 18.31 -1.85 -22.45
CA ALA A 456 19.73 -1.51 -22.58
C ALA A 456 20.27 -0.79 -21.32
N HIS A 457 21.53 -1.03 -20.97
CA HIS A 457 22.25 -0.25 -19.96
C HIS A 457 23.35 0.54 -20.68
N TYR A 458 23.20 1.87 -20.75
CA TYR A 458 24.14 2.74 -21.47
C TYR A 458 25.47 2.86 -20.73
N THR A 459 26.54 3.20 -21.44
CA THR A 459 27.83 3.44 -20.80
C THR A 459 27.74 4.67 -19.90
N TRP A 460 28.16 4.53 -18.64
CA TRP A 460 28.15 5.59 -17.63
C TRP A 460 29.21 6.68 -17.93
N ASP A 461 28.99 7.91 -17.45
CA ASP A 461 29.76 9.09 -17.87
C ASP A 461 31.28 9.01 -17.63
N GLY A 462 31.69 8.39 -16.52
CA GLY A 462 33.10 8.28 -16.16
C GLY A 462 33.84 7.10 -16.80
N HIS A 463 33.17 6.27 -17.62
CA HIS A 463 33.85 5.20 -18.34
C HIS A 463 34.85 5.76 -19.35
N ASP A 464 36.07 5.22 -19.42
CA ASP A 464 37.18 5.74 -20.27
C ASP A 464 36.77 5.96 -21.75
N CYS A 465 35.89 5.11 -22.27
CA CYS A 465 35.31 5.24 -23.61
C CYS A 465 34.46 6.52 -23.81
N ILE A 466 33.72 6.98 -22.80
CA ILE A 466 33.02 8.27 -22.84
C ILE A 466 34.01 9.42 -22.73
N GLN A 467 35.01 9.30 -21.84
CA GLN A 467 36.06 10.31 -21.70
C GLN A 467 36.86 10.53 -23.00
N THR A 468 37.09 9.45 -23.77
CA THR A 468 37.86 9.49 -25.03
C THR A 468 37.04 9.83 -26.27
N ARG A 469 35.74 9.49 -26.30
CA ARG A 469 34.85 9.71 -27.48
C ARG A 469 33.85 10.86 -27.30
N GLY A 470 33.75 11.43 -26.10
CA GLY A 470 32.88 12.54 -25.75
C GLY A 470 31.46 12.14 -25.35
N THR A 471 30.78 13.02 -24.60
CA THR A 471 29.42 12.82 -24.08
C THR A 471 28.36 12.60 -25.16
N GLY A 472 28.62 13.04 -26.39
CA GLY A 472 27.77 12.77 -27.56
C GLY A 472 27.56 11.28 -27.86
N LEU A 473 28.44 10.40 -27.36
CA LEU A 473 28.29 8.96 -27.57
C LEU A 473 26.99 8.40 -26.97
N ARG A 474 26.48 8.94 -25.85
CA ARG A 474 25.18 8.50 -25.27
C ARG A 474 23.98 8.96 -26.11
N VAL A 475 24.10 10.10 -26.80
CA VAL A 475 23.12 10.53 -27.81
C VAL A 475 23.17 9.61 -29.03
N ASP A 476 24.34 9.14 -29.43
CA ASP A 476 24.46 8.16 -30.51
C ASP A 476 23.97 6.76 -30.10
N MET A 477 24.09 6.36 -28.83
CA MET A 477 23.40 5.18 -28.28
C MET A 477 21.88 5.36 -28.35
N ALA A 478 21.35 6.53 -27.97
CA ALA A 478 19.91 6.84 -28.08
C ALA A 478 19.38 6.77 -29.50
N LYS A 479 20.09 7.35 -30.48
CA LYS A 479 19.74 7.21 -31.91
C LYS A 479 19.76 5.75 -32.35
N ARG A 480 20.81 5.00 -32.01
CA ARG A 480 20.92 3.57 -32.36
C ARG A 480 19.85 2.71 -31.68
N THR A 481 19.44 3.05 -30.46
CA THR A 481 18.26 2.45 -29.80
C THR A 481 17.01 2.70 -30.64
N LEU A 482 16.73 3.95 -31.03
CA LEU A 482 15.56 4.27 -31.88
C LEU A 482 15.62 3.56 -33.24
N ASP A 483 16.75 3.64 -33.95
CA ASP A 483 16.97 2.95 -35.22
C ASP A 483 16.76 1.43 -35.09
N THR A 484 17.17 0.85 -33.97
CA THR A 484 17.02 -0.58 -33.66
C THR A 484 15.57 -0.92 -33.35
N LEU A 485 14.91 -0.15 -32.49
CA LEU A 485 13.49 -0.38 -32.16
C LEU A 485 12.62 -0.23 -33.40
N GLU A 486 12.80 0.80 -34.20
CA GLU A 486 12.05 1.02 -35.45
C GLU A 486 12.31 -0.08 -36.49
N ARG A 487 13.56 -0.58 -36.60
CA ARG A 487 13.88 -1.71 -37.48
C ARG A 487 13.26 -3.03 -37.01
N LEU A 488 13.17 -3.23 -35.70
CA LEU A 488 12.62 -4.46 -35.11
C LEU A 488 11.10 -4.47 -35.12
N ARG A 489 10.48 -3.33 -34.81
CA ARG A 489 9.05 -3.15 -34.61
C ARG A 489 8.23 -3.48 -35.86
N LEU A 490 7.20 -4.30 -35.70
CA LEU A 490 6.20 -4.58 -36.73
C LEU A 490 5.16 -3.43 -36.80
N PRO A 491 4.45 -3.27 -37.94
CA PRO A 491 3.35 -2.31 -38.04
C PRO A 491 2.35 -2.46 -36.90
N ASP A 492 2.02 -1.33 -36.25
CA ASP A 492 1.14 -1.23 -35.08
C ASP A 492 1.54 -2.06 -33.84
N GLU A 493 2.75 -2.63 -33.79
CA GLU A 493 3.26 -3.33 -32.59
C GLU A 493 3.50 -2.33 -31.45
N PRO A 494 2.98 -2.56 -30.23
CA PRO A 494 3.44 -1.88 -29.03
C PRO A 494 4.93 -2.13 -28.77
N VAL A 495 5.62 -1.10 -28.27
CA VAL A 495 7.02 -1.18 -27.85
C VAL A 495 7.15 -0.74 -26.41
N ILE A 496 7.89 -1.50 -25.61
CA ILE A 496 8.38 -1.09 -24.30
C ILE A 496 9.91 -1.14 -24.33
N PHE A 497 10.55 -0.02 -24.01
CA PHE A 497 12.00 0.09 -23.90
C PHE A 497 12.39 0.52 -22.48
N MET A 498 13.19 -0.30 -21.80
CA MET A 498 13.68 -0.04 -20.45
C MET A 498 15.18 0.22 -20.46
N GLY A 499 15.69 0.92 -19.46
CA GLY A 499 17.14 0.99 -19.28
C GLY A 499 17.62 1.87 -18.14
N ASP A 500 18.73 1.46 -17.56
CA ASP A 500 19.65 2.38 -16.90
C ASP A 500 20.37 3.20 -18.00
N LEU A 501 19.97 4.46 -18.14
CA LEU A 501 20.53 5.39 -19.11
C LEU A 501 21.63 6.28 -18.51
N ASN A 502 22.01 6.05 -17.25
CA ASN A 502 22.96 6.85 -16.47
C ASN A 502 22.68 8.37 -16.57
N GLU A 503 21.39 8.72 -16.52
CA GLU A 503 20.80 10.06 -16.66
C GLU A 503 21.54 11.06 -17.60
N SER A 504 21.71 10.70 -18.87
CA SER A 504 22.00 11.71 -19.89
C SER A 504 20.70 12.37 -20.36
N GLY A 505 20.44 13.59 -19.90
CA GLY A 505 19.28 14.38 -20.34
C GLY A 505 19.21 14.56 -21.86
N ALA A 506 20.37 14.57 -22.54
CA ALA A 506 20.45 14.59 -24.00
C ALA A 506 19.99 13.28 -24.67
N ALA A 507 20.32 12.11 -24.10
CA ALA A 507 19.80 10.81 -24.57
C ALA A 507 18.30 10.69 -24.32
N ILE A 508 17.82 11.04 -23.13
CA ILE A 508 16.39 11.03 -22.78
C ILE A 508 15.61 11.95 -23.73
N HIS A 509 16.11 13.16 -23.97
CA HIS A 509 15.53 14.08 -24.96
C HIS A 509 15.56 13.51 -26.39
N THR A 510 16.63 12.80 -26.76
CA THR A 510 16.73 12.13 -28.07
C THR A 510 15.70 11.00 -28.21
N LEU A 511 15.55 10.14 -27.19
CA LEU A 511 14.54 9.07 -27.15
C LEU A 511 13.11 9.66 -27.27
N ARG A 512 12.82 10.72 -26.50
CA ARG A 512 11.54 11.45 -26.57
C ARG A 512 11.29 12.08 -27.94
N ALA A 513 12.29 12.73 -28.53
CA ALA A 513 12.20 13.30 -29.87
C ALA A 513 12.02 12.23 -30.96
N GLY A 514 12.49 10.99 -30.72
CA GLY A 514 12.24 9.81 -31.54
C GLY A 514 10.85 9.17 -31.36
N GLY A 515 9.98 9.74 -30.53
CA GLY A 515 8.58 9.29 -30.37
C GLY A 515 8.34 8.32 -29.21
N LEU A 516 9.36 7.97 -28.42
CA LEU A 516 9.17 7.24 -27.17
C LEU A 516 8.58 8.16 -26.08
N ARG A 517 7.59 7.67 -25.34
CA ARG A 517 7.02 8.33 -24.17
C ARG A 517 7.53 7.66 -22.92
N ASP A 518 8.06 8.40 -21.96
CA ASP A 518 8.36 7.86 -20.62
C ASP A 518 7.07 7.57 -19.85
N SER A 519 7.16 6.66 -18.88
CA SER A 519 6.02 6.17 -18.11
C SER A 519 5.35 7.24 -17.25
N VAL A 520 6.09 8.25 -16.78
CA VAL A 520 5.66 9.20 -15.74
C VAL A 520 4.98 10.47 -16.31
N GLY A 521 4.88 10.59 -17.64
CA GLY A 521 4.54 11.85 -18.33
C GLY A 521 3.06 12.14 -18.60
N THR A 522 2.10 11.71 -17.78
CA THR A 522 0.65 11.92 -18.05
C THR A 522 0.04 13.18 -17.44
N ASP A 523 0.72 13.88 -16.53
CA ASP A 523 0.21 15.08 -15.82
C ASP A 523 0.84 16.41 -16.29
N GLY A 524 1.95 16.36 -17.02
CA GLY A 524 2.68 17.55 -17.50
C GLY A 524 3.74 18.11 -16.53
N SER A 525 4.03 17.42 -15.42
CA SER A 525 5.09 17.81 -14.48
C SER A 525 6.49 17.58 -15.08
N PRO A 526 7.38 18.60 -15.12
CA PRO A 526 8.76 18.40 -15.57
C PRO A 526 9.58 17.64 -14.52
N LEU A 527 10.13 16.48 -14.89
CA LEU A 527 10.98 15.66 -14.03
C LEU A 527 12.24 16.42 -13.58
N GLN A 528 12.60 16.30 -12.30
CA GLN A 528 13.87 16.77 -11.74
C GLN A 528 14.89 15.64 -11.72
N HIS A 529 16.13 15.96 -12.11
CA HIS A 529 17.32 15.08 -12.09
C HIS A 529 17.65 14.56 -10.69
N THR A 530 18.14 13.31 -10.59
CA THR A 530 18.20 12.60 -9.31
C THR A 530 19.35 11.61 -9.15
N TYR A 531 19.71 11.36 -7.89
CA TYR A 531 21.03 10.89 -7.44
C TYR A 531 20.94 9.61 -6.58
N PRO A 532 22.05 8.86 -6.42
CA PRO A 532 22.08 7.59 -5.69
C PRO A 532 21.69 7.68 -4.21
N ALA A 533 21.07 6.62 -3.70
CA ALA A 533 20.52 6.54 -2.35
C ALA A 533 21.59 6.59 -1.23
N ASP A 534 21.57 7.66 -0.42
CA ASP A 534 22.33 7.72 0.85
C ASP A 534 21.46 7.17 2.00
N PRO A 535 21.89 6.10 2.71
CA PRO A 535 21.11 5.49 3.79
C PRO A 535 21.01 6.35 5.08
N ARG A 536 21.37 7.64 5.05
CA ARG A 536 21.47 8.51 6.23
C ARG A 536 20.59 9.77 6.22
N THR A 537 19.78 10.00 5.18
CA THR A 537 18.98 11.24 5.07
C THR A 537 17.51 11.00 4.69
N THR A 538 16.59 11.58 5.45
CA THR A 538 15.14 11.59 5.20
C THR A 538 14.68 12.75 4.28
N ALA A 539 15.58 13.26 3.42
CA ALA A 539 15.29 14.38 2.51
C ALA A 539 15.38 13.95 1.03
N TYR A 540 14.39 14.40 0.25
CA TYR A 540 13.97 13.89 -1.06
C TYR A 540 14.99 13.94 -2.24
N ARG A 541 15.08 12.79 -2.98
CA ARG A 541 15.30 12.51 -4.46
C ARG A 541 15.84 11.05 -4.66
N GLY A 542 15.61 10.24 -5.72
CA GLY A 542 14.57 10.14 -6.79
C GLY A 542 14.79 8.97 -7.79
N ILE A 543 14.91 9.20 -9.12
CA ILE A 543 14.93 8.17 -10.21
C ILE A 543 16.11 8.31 -11.22
N ILE A 544 16.83 7.22 -11.55
CA ILE A 544 17.83 7.17 -12.65
C ILE A 544 17.42 6.18 -13.77
N ASP A 545 16.64 5.16 -13.44
CA ASP A 545 16.19 4.12 -14.38
C ASP A 545 14.93 4.56 -15.14
N TRP A 546 14.88 4.29 -16.44
CA TRP A 546 13.78 4.76 -17.30
C TRP A 546 13.00 3.61 -17.92
N GLN A 547 11.69 3.79 -17.98
CA GLN A 547 10.78 2.94 -18.75
C GLN A 547 10.00 3.79 -19.76
N PHE A 548 10.25 3.50 -21.03
CA PHE A 548 9.64 4.14 -22.19
C PHE A 548 8.66 3.21 -22.90
N HIS A 549 7.70 3.79 -23.60
CA HIS A 549 6.71 3.08 -24.40
C HIS A 549 6.38 3.83 -25.70
N ALA A 550 5.94 3.10 -26.73
CA ALA A 550 5.41 3.65 -27.97
C ALA A 550 4.44 2.67 -28.65
N GLY A 551 3.65 3.18 -29.60
CA GLY A 551 2.60 2.41 -30.29
C GLY A 551 1.25 2.46 -29.56
N PRO A 552 0.33 1.52 -29.87
CA PRO A 552 -1.00 1.46 -29.26
C PRO A 552 -0.90 0.83 -27.86
N ILE A 553 -0.33 1.59 -26.92
CA ILE A 553 -0.20 1.21 -25.51
C ILE A 553 -0.29 2.47 -24.65
N LYS A 554 -1.00 2.39 -23.53
CA LYS A 554 -1.25 3.51 -22.61
C LYS A 554 -0.84 3.13 -21.19
N VAL A 555 -0.12 4.03 -20.51
CA VAL A 555 0.11 3.91 -19.06
C VAL A 555 -1.21 4.09 -18.30
N ILE A 556 -1.47 3.17 -17.38
CA ILE A 556 -2.55 3.28 -16.38
C ILE A 556 -1.97 3.94 -15.12
N GLU A 557 -0.78 3.51 -14.69
CA GLU A 557 -0.14 3.87 -13.43
C GLU A 557 1.38 3.80 -13.57
N SER A 558 2.11 4.68 -12.87
CA SER A 558 3.58 4.63 -12.82
C SER A 558 4.12 5.30 -11.56
N GLY A 559 5.17 4.74 -10.96
CA GLY A 559 5.88 5.40 -9.86
C GLY A 559 7.18 4.70 -9.45
N PRO A 560 8.10 5.41 -8.78
CA PRO A 560 9.21 4.78 -8.07
C PRO A 560 8.69 4.10 -6.80
N VAL A 561 9.16 2.88 -6.52
CA VAL A 561 8.76 2.10 -5.35
C VAL A 561 9.90 2.08 -4.32
N ASP A 562 9.58 2.36 -3.06
CA ASP A 562 10.55 2.23 -1.96
C ASP A 562 10.75 0.76 -1.58
N PHE A 563 12.00 0.31 -1.53
CA PHE A 563 12.35 -1.08 -1.29
C PHE A 563 13.57 -1.20 -0.37
N PHE A 564 13.42 -1.97 0.70
CA PHE A 564 14.45 -2.21 1.71
C PHE A 564 14.64 -3.72 1.91
N LEU A 565 15.89 -4.17 1.97
CA LEU A 565 16.28 -5.51 2.36
C LEU A 565 16.99 -5.42 3.71
N ASP A 566 16.42 -6.06 4.74
CA ASP A 566 16.95 -6.06 6.11
C ASP A 566 17.27 -4.66 6.67
N GLY A 567 16.46 -3.66 6.32
CA GLY A 567 16.60 -2.26 6.74
C GLY A 567 17.61 -1.44 5.92
N VAL A 568 18.19 -2.00 4.87
CA VAL A 568 19.15 -1.34 3.97
C VAL A 568 18.53 -1.21 2.58
N VAL A 569 18.73 -0.08 1.90
CA VAL A 569 18.36 0.05 0.47
C VAL A 569 19.34 -0.81 -0.34
N PRO A 570 18.89 -1.86 -1.07
CA PRO A 570 19.78 -2.84 -1.68
C PRO A 570 20.34 -2.40 -3.04
N SER A 571 19.99 -1.19 -3.47
CA SER A 571 20.35 -0.55 -4.73
C SER A 571 20.48 0.94 -4.47
N ASP A 572 21.40 1.61 -5.16
CA ASP A 572 21.50 3.06 -5.15
C ASP A 572 20.47 3.74 -6.07
N HIS A 573 19.85 2.98 -6.98
CA HIS A 573 18.68 3.41 -7.77
C HIS A 573 17.36 2.84 -7.21
N LYS A 574 16.25 3.60 -7.28
CA LYS A 574 14.90 3.11 -6.97
C LYS A 574 14.26 2.42 -8.17
N PRO A 575 13.61 1.24 -8.00
CA PRO A 575 12.87 0.59 -9.08
C PRO A 575 11.65 1.43 -9.50
N VAL A 576 11.35 1.45 -10.80
CA VAL A 576 10.15 2.07 -11.36
C VAL A 576 9.14 0.97 -11.72
N LEU A 577 7.93 1.07 -11.19
CA LEU A 577 6.79 0.22 -11.56
C LEU A 577 5.90 0.96 -12.56
N VAL A 578 5.39 0.26 -13.58
CA VAL A 578 4.49 0.83 -14.60
C VAL A 578 3.46 -0.20 -15.03
N ARG A 579 2.17 0.18 -15.01
CA ARG A 579 1.04 -0.63 -15.49
C ARG A 579 0.56 -0.10 -16.85
N TYR A 580 0.24 -0.99 -17.79
CA TYR A 580 -0.16 -0.64 -19.15
C TYR A 580 -1.52 -1.25 -19.56
N HIS A 581 -2.20 -0.56 -20.48
CA HIS A 581 -3.34 -1.01 -21.27
C HIS A 581 -2.91 -1.10 -22.74
N MET A 582 -3.23 -2.19 -23.45
CA MET A 582 -2.92 -2.46 -24.86
C MET A 582 -4.19 -2.74 -25.68
#